data_AF-A0A7Y4T1S1-F1
#
_entry.id   AF-A0A7Y4T1S1-F1
#
_cell.length_a   1.000
_cell.length_b   1.000
_cell.length_c   1.000
_cell.angle_alpha   90.00
_cell.angle_beta   90.00
_cell.angle_gamma   90.00
#
_symmetry.space_group_name_H-M   'P 1'
#
loop_
_entity.id
_entity.type
_entity.pdbx_description
1 polymer ?
#
loop_
_entity_poly.entity_id
_entity_poly.type
_entity_poly.pdbx_seq_one_letter_code
_entity_poly.pdbx_strand_id
1 'polypeptide(L)'
;MISKDNEFLGEMEFFPEDTDELFLNRIRQRVSQMLIEDSGLLFSYLYRMDIEEEVLKEILSKYQSYELVEALSQEIWRKQKERTILKSQIEVKPIQEKGWEF
;
A
#
# COMPACT_ATOMS: atom_id res chain seq x y z
N MET A 1 -1.36 -21.33 9.58
CA MET A 1 -0.44 -20.78 8.56
C MET A 1 -0.98 -19.42 8.20
N ILE A 2 -0.52 -18.36 8.87
CA ILE A 2 -0.91 -16.99 8.54
C ILE A 2 -0.18 -16.68 7.24
N SER A 3 -0.92 -16.38 6.18
CA SER A 3 -0.31 -16.09 4.88
C SER A 3 0.58 -14.86 5.03
N LYS A 4 1.82 -14.91 4.50
CA LYS A 4 2.74 -13.74 4.47
C LYS A 4 2.10 -12.50 3.84
N ASP A 5 1.04 -12.72 3.05
CA ASP A 5 0.15 -11.69 2.50
C ASP A 5 -0.45 -10.75 3.55
N ASN A 6 -0.75 -11.24 4.76
CA ASN A 6 -1.34 -10.44 5.84
C ASN A 6 -0.30 -9.61 6.61
N GLU A 7 0.97 -10.00 6.61
CA GLU A 7 2.03 -9.25 7.31
C GLU A 7 2.32 -7.92 6.61
N PHE A 8 2.43 -7.91 5.28
CA PHE A 8 2.75 -6.68 4.55
C PHE A 8 1.66 -5.60 4.67
N LEU A 9 0.39 -6.00 4.58
CA LEU A 9 -0.73 -5.07 4.67
C LEU A 9 -0.95 -4.57 6.10
N GLY A 10 -0.72 -5.43 7.11
CA GLY A 10 -0.80 -5.04 8.52
C GLY A 10 0.34 -4.10 8.95
N GLU A 11 1.54 -4.29 8.42
CA GLU A 11 2.69 -3.39 8.66
C GLU A 11 2.56 -2.01 7.99
N MET A 12 1.66 -1.90 6.99
CA MET A 12 1.35 -0.67 6.27
C MET A 12 0.03 -0.03 6.71
N GLU A 13 -0.52 -0.41 7.86
CA GLU A 13 -1.61 0.36 8.46
C GLU A 13 -1.11 1.73 8.93
N PHE A 14 -1.81 2.78 8.51
CA PHE A 14 -1.56 4.14 8.96
C PHE A 14 -2.25 4.36 10.30
N PHE A 15 -1.48 4.55 11.37
CA PHE A 15 -2.03 4.89 12.68
C PHE A 15 -2.23 6.40 12.82
N PRO A 16 -3.27 6.87 13.53
CA PRO A 16 -3.56 8.31 13.69
C PRO A 16 -2.39 9.13 14.27
N GLU A 17 -1.54 8.49 15.07
CA GLU A 17 -0.33 9.06 15.67
C GLU A 17 0.91 9.07 14.74
N ASP A 18 0.86 8.41 13.58
CA ASP A 18 1.98 8.40 12.65
C ASP A 18 2.07 9.72 11.87
N THR A 19 3.27 10.32 11.84
CA THR A 19 3.56 11.40 10.90
C THR A 19 3.74 10.81 9.50
N ASP A 20 3.41 11.59 8.46
CA ASP A 20 3.64 11.22 7.06
C ASP A 20 5.06 10.68 6.83
N GLU A 21 6.07 11.32 7.44
CA GLU A 21 7.47 10.94 7.30
C GLU A 21 7.80 9.62 8.02
N LEU A 22 7.21 9.38 9.19
CA LEU A 22 7.41 8.12 9.90
C LEU A 22 6.82 6.95 9.12
N PHE A 23 5.61 7.13 8.58
CA PHE A 23 4.94 6.13 7.76
C PHE A 23 5.72 5.85 6.46
N LEU A 24 6.15 6.91 5.78
CA LEU A 24 6.93 6.78 4.56
C LEU A 24 8.27 6.06 4.81
N ASN A 25 8.92 6.30 5.95
CA ASN A 25 10.14 5.57 6.33
C ASN A 25 9.90 4.07 6.55
N ARG A 26 8.76 3.67 7.12
CA ARG A 26 8.38 2.24 7.21
C ARG A 26 8.18 1.63 5.84
N ILE A 27 7.51 2.35 4.93
CA ILE A 27 7.34 1.89 3.54
C ILE A 27 8.71 1.72 2.87
N ARG A 28 9.60 2.71 2.95
CA ARG A 28 10.96 2.64 2.39
C ARG A 28 11.71 1.42 2.87
N GLN A 29 11.71 1.19 4.19
CA GLN A 29 12.38 0.04 4.79
C GLN A 29 11.82 -1.27 4.23
N ARG A 30 10.49 -1.38 4.14
CA ARG A 30 9.83 -2.60 3.65
C ARG A 30 10.05 -2.84 2.17
N VAL A 31 9.91 -1.81 1.34
CA VAL A 31 10.19 -1.85 -0.10
C VAL A 31 11.63 -2.25 -0.35
N SER A 32 12.59 -1.65 0.38
CA SER A 32 14.00 -1.99 0.26
C SER A 32 14.27 -3.45 0.61
N GLN A 33 13.69 -3.94 1.71
CA GLN A 33 13.81 -5.35 2.12
C GLN A 33 13.25 -6.28 1.04
N MET A 34 12.03 -6.01 0.55
CA MET A 34 11.38 -6.88 -0.42
C MET A 34 12.01 -6.85 -1.80
N LEU A 35 12.54 -5.72 -2.25
CA LEU A 35 13.29 -5.67 -3.50
C LEU A 35 14.51 -6.62 -3.48
N ILE A 36 15.10 -6.82 -2.31
CA ILE A 36 16.25 -7.72 -2.10
C ILE A 36 15.79 -9.16 -1.92
N GLU A 37 14.76 -9.39 -1.09
CA GLU A 37 14.34 -10.74 -0.69
C GLU A 37 13.37 -11.40 -1.68
N ASP A 38 12.36 -10.66 -2.15
CA ASP A 38 11.32 -11.18 -3.06
C ASP A 38 10.58 -10.02 -3.77
N SER A 39 11.15 -9.60 -4.91
CA SER A 39 10.57 -8.53 -5.72
C SER A 39 9.24 -8.93 -6.36
N GLY A 40 9.02 -10.22 -6.64
CA GLY A 40 7.76 -10.72 -7.18
C GLY A 40 6.60 -10.54 -6.21
N LEU A 41 6.85 -10.79 -4.92
CA LEU A 41 5.88 -10.54 -3.86
C LEU A 41 5.60 -9.04 -3.70
N LEU A 42 6.63 -8.18 -3.80
CA LEU A 42 6.44 -6.72 -3.78
C LEU A 42 5.47 -6.29 -4.87
N PHE A 43 5.73 -6.66 -6.12
CA PHE A 43 4.85 -6.30 -7.24
C PHE A 43 3.44 -6.85 -7.06
N SER A 44 3.29 -8.06 -6.53
CA SER A 44 1.97 -8.63 -6.20
C SER A 44 1.18 -7.74 -5.23
N TYR A 45 1.84 -7.13 -4.24
CA TYR A 45 1.19 -6.15 -3.37
C TYR A 45 0.90 -4.82 -4.05
N LEU A 46 1.83 -4.31 -4.88
CA LEU A 46 1.59 -3.06 -5.63
C LEU A 46 0.34 -3.17 -6.51
N TYR A 47 0.14 -4.31 -7.16
CA TYR A 47 -1.07 -4.59 -7.93
C TYR A 47 -2.33 -4.62 -7.04
N ARG A 48 -2.29 -5.27 -5.87
CA ARG A 48 -3.41 -5.25 -4.90
C ARG A 48 -3.70 -3.86 -4.33
N MET A 49 -2.74 -2.93 -4.42
CA MET A 49 -2.89 -1.54 -4.01
C MET A 49 -3.46 -0.63 -5.12
N ASP A 50 -3.87 -1.19 -6.25
CA ASP A 50 -4.36 -0.46 -7.42
C ASP A 50 -3.31 0.52 -7.97
N ILE A 51 -2.02 0.15 -7.89
CA ILE A 51 -0.95 0.86 -8.61
C ILE A 51 -0.95 0.36 -10.05
N GLU A 52 -1.07 1.30 -10.98
CA GLU A 52 -1.17 1.03 -12.42
C GLU A 52 0.16 0.48 -12.95
N GLU A 53 0.08 -0.48 -13.87
CA GLU A 53 1.25 -1.13 -14.46
C GLU A 53 2.10 -0.14 -15.25
N GLU A 54 1.47 0.82 -15.92
CA GLU A 54 2.11 1.91 -16.66
C GLU A 54 2.98 2.77 -15.74
N VAL A 55 2.47 3.09 -14.53
CA VAL A 55 3.21 3.85 -13.51
C VAL A 55 4.41 3.04 -13.02
N LEU A 56 4.23 1.75 -12.76
CA LEU A 56 5.34 0.87 -12.36
C LEU A 56 6.42 0.78 -13.43
N LYS A 57 6.02 0.59 -14.70
CA LYS A 57 6.96 0.56 -15.83
C LYS A 57 7.74 1.86 -15.96
N GLU A 58 7.07 3.00 -15.79
CA GLU A 58 7.72 4.31 -15.82
C GLU A 58 8.78 4.42 -14.71
N ILE A 59 8.40 4.12 -13.46
CA ILE A 59 9.30 4.15 -12.30
C ILE A 59 10.51 3.24 -12.52
N LEU A 60 10.27 2.00 -12.94
CA LEU A 60 11.32 1.00 -13.15
C LEU A 60 12.26 1.35 -14.32
N SER A 61 11.76 2.08 -15.31
CA SER A 61 12.58 2.54 -16.45
C SER A 61 13.46 3.74 -16.11
N LYS A 62 13.05 4.57 -15.14
CA LYS A 62 13.69 5.85 -14.79
C LYS A 62 14.64 5.77 -13.62
N TYR A 63 14.33 4.94 -12.62
CA TYR A 63 15.02 4.93 -11.33
C TYR A 63 15.71 3.59 -11.06
N GLN A 64 16.80 3.65 -10.31
CA GLN A 64 17.55 2.46 -9.89
C GLN A 64 17.95 2.57 -8.41
N SER A 65 18.21 1.42 -7.79
CA SER A 65 18.74 1.32 -6.42
C SER A 65 17.93 2.15 -5.41
N TYR A 66 18.56 3.12 -4.73
CA TYR A 66 17.91 3.95 -3.71
C TYR A 66 16.76 4.79 -4.27
N GLU A 67 16.92 5.36 -5.47
CA GLU A 67 15.89 6.19 -6.09
C GLU A 67 14.65 5.37 -6.45
N LEU A 68 14.82 4.08 -6.77
CA LEU A 68 13.72 3.16 -7.01
C LEU A 68 12.93 2.89 -5.73
N VAL A 69 13.61 2.68 -4.60
CA VAL A 69 12.97 2.52 -3.29
C VAL A 69 12.13 3.75 -2.95
N GLU A 70 12.71 4.94 -3.15
CA GLU A 70 12.02 6.20 -2.89
C GLU A 70 10.78 6.36 -3.76
N ALA A 71 10.93 6.20 -5.08
CA ALA A 71 9.84 6.37 -6.04
C ALA A 71 8.68 5.40 -5.76
N LEU A 72 8.98 4.12 -5.50
CA LEU A 72 7.96 3.15 -5.12
C LEU A 72 7.28 3.52 -3.80
N SER A 73 8.05 3.96 -2.81
CA SER A 73 7.51 4.30 -1.48
C SER A 73 6.54 5.49 -1.54
N GLN A 74 6.89 6.51 -2.32
CA GLN A 74 6.04 7.67 -2.57
C GLN A 74 4.74 7.26 -3.26
N GLU A 75 4.81 6.38 -4.25
CA GLU A 75 3.64 5.91 -5.00
C GLU A 75 2.69 5.08 -4.12
N ILE A 76 3.25 4.20 -3.28
CA ILE A 76 2.48 3.46 -2.27
C ILE A 76 1.78 4.44 -1.32
N TRP A 77 2.50 5.45 -0.83
CA TRP A 77 1.94 6.42 0.10
C TRP A 77 0.80 7.22 -0.52
N ARG A 78 0.97 7.67 -1.78
CA ARG A 78 -0.05 8.36 -2.56
C ARG A 78 -1.34 7.54 -2.62
N LYS A 79 -1.26 6.25 -2.98
CA LYS A 79 -2.44 5.36 -3.04
C LYS A 79 -3.09 5.14 -1.68
N GLN A 80 -2.31 5.02 -0.60
CA GLN A 80 -2.87 4.89 0.74
C GLN A 80 -3.61 6.17 1.17
N LYS A 81 -3.10 7.36 0.84
CA LYS A 81 -3.82 8.62 1.04
C LYS A 81 -5.14 8.66 0.26
N GLU A 82 -5.12 8.26 -1.00
CA GLU A 82 -6.34 8.18 -1.83
C GLU A 82 -7.38 7.25 -1.23
N ARG A 83 -6.96 6.07 -0.74
CA ARG A 83 -7.83 5.11 -0.05
C ARG A 83 -8.43 5.68 1.22
N THR A 84 -7.64 6.38 2.05
CA THR A 84 -8.13 7.03 3.28
C THR A 84 -9.15 8.12 2.98
N ILE A 85 -8.90 8.94 1.95
CA ILE A 85 -9.84 9.97 1.50
C ILE A 85 -11.12 9.34 0.95
N LEU A 86 -11.02 8.31 0.11
CA LEU A 86 -12.19 7.63 -0.45
C LEU A 86 -13.03 6.99 0.65
N LYS A 87 -12.40 6.33 1.62
CA LYS A 87 -13.08 5.75 2.79
C LYS A 87 -13.84 6.80 3.60
N SER A 88 -13.33 8.02 3.74
CA SER A 88 -14.04 9.09 4.46
C SER A 88 -15.18 9.71 3.66
N GLN A 89 -15.16 9.61 2.33
CA GLN A 89 -16.21 10.11 1.44
C GLN A 89 -17.36 9.12 1.22
N ILE A 90 -17.12 7.81 1.42
CA ILE A 90 -18.17 6.80 1.29
C ILE A 90 -19.03 6.82 2.56
N GLU A 91 -20.22 7.44 2.47
CA GLU A 91 -21.28 7.24 3.45
C GLU A 91 -21.82 5.81 3.35
N VAL A 92 -21.29 4.91 4.17
CA VAL A 92 -21.87 3.58 4.36
C VAL A 92 -23.19 3.76 5.11
N LYS A 93 -24.29 3.84 4.37
CA LYS A 93 -25.63 3.81 4.98
C LYS A 93 -25.76 2.48 5.73
N PRO A 94 -26.22 2.50 6.99
CA PRO A 94 -26.54 1.27 7.70
C PRO A 94 -27.46 0.42 6.82
N ILE A 95 -27.19 -0.89 6.75
CA ILE A 95 -28.04 -1.83 6.01
C ILE A 95 -29.46 -1.67 6.55
N GLN A 96 -30.36 -1.11 5.73
CA GLN A 96 -31.74 -0.83 6.15
C GLN A 96 -32.62 -2.09 6.12
N GLU A 97 -32.13 -3.18 5.54
CA GLU A 97 -32.81 -4.46 5.49
C GLU A 97 -32.62 -5.25 6.80
N LYS A 98 -33.72 -5.40 7.54
CA LYS A 98 -33.88 -6.22 8.75
C LYS A 98 -33.80 -7.74 8.48
N GLY A 99 -33.05 -8.19 7.48
CA GLY A 99 -33.27 -9.47 6.80
C GLY A 99 -32.17 -10.54 6.90
N TRP A 100 -31.04 -10.26 7.54
CA TRP A 100 -29.89 -11.20 7.56
C TRP A 100 -29.45 -11.57 8.99
N GLU A 101 -30.40 -11.63 9.92
CA GLU A 101 -30.24 -12.32 11.20
C GLU A 101 -30.92 -13.70 11.07
N PHE A 102 -30.17 -14.72 10.63
CA PHE A 102 -30.55 -16.12 10.76
C PHE A 102 -29.33 -16.96 11.15
#